data_AF-A0A199UM35-F1
#
_entry.id   AF-A0A199UM35-F1
#
_cell.length_a   1.000
_cell.length_b   1.000
_cell.length_c   1.000
_cell.angle_alpha   90.00
_cell.angle_beta   90.00
_cell.angle_gamma   90.00
#
_symmetry.space_group_name_H-M   'P 1'
#
loop_
_entity.id
_entity.type
_entity.pdbx_description
1 polymer ?
#
loop_
_entity_poly.entity_id
_entity_poly.type
_entity_poly.pdbx_seq_one_letter_code
_entity_poly.pdbx_strand_id
1 'polypeptide(L)'
;MRRDSSRIRGAETRVPAMGARRALKRRRSESPGLARAAAANAGDSAAPRDRGWYNPDRRKGRNRPPKPYRRWFEAEGDRSLSSSKGDSFLLISYNILGDNNAFNHRDLYWNIPCDIMKWNSRKGLICREIIHWNADLEVDRYEDILVHMKRKEYAGCYKGRSGDAKDGCAIFWKEKRFRLLEEESIDFSSIGLRNNVAQLLVFEVDEASKLVVGNIHVLFNPKRGDIKLGQIRMFLLKADALSRKWDSIPILLAGDFNSTPDSAIYKFLSTSELNISEHDRRHLSGMDNCQFGLYAFPSFLKFKWTNDEVRNATGYSKSEQVKHPLKLRSSYATIQGNARTRGPQGEPLATSYHSKFLGTVDYIWYSTGLECRKVLDTLPIDTLRKTGGLPTKEMGSDHLALVAEFVFTEPSELDHPHSTDDSAEEETIISKSV
;
A
#
# COMPACT_ATOMS: atom_id res chain seq x y z
N MET A 1 6.73 59.76 29.45
CA MET A 1 7.75 60.18 30.44
C MET A 1 8.86 59.11 30.40
N ARG A 2 10.16 59.41 30.19
CA ARG A 2 11.15 59.83 31.21
C ARG A 2 10.98 59.01 32.50
N ARG A 3 11.95 58.26 33.07
CA ARG A 3 13.44 58.24 33.02
C ARG A 3 13.93 56.89 33.60
N ASP A 4 15.16 56.39 33.46
CA ASP A 4 16.34 56.72 32.61
C ASP A 4 17.25 55.45 32.47
N SER A 5 18.46 55.62 31.94
CA SER A 5 19.52 54.69 31.57
C SER A 5 20.40 54.18 32.73
N SER A 6 21.03 52.99 32.59
CA SER A 6 22.45 52.80 32.99
C SER A 6 23.13 51.56 32.35
N ARG A 7 24.30 51.79 31.72
CA ARG A 7 25.30 50.79 31.30
C ARG A 7 26.26 50.53 32.47
N ILE A 8 26.85 49.32 32.60
CA ILE A 8 28.32 49.11 32.68
C ILE A 8 28.70 47.73 32.06
N ARG A 9 29.84 47.75 31.36
CA ARG A 9 30.79 46.72 30.88
C ARG A 9 30.89 45.46 31.78
N GLY A 10 31.32 44.27 31.36
CA GLY A 10 31.94 43.82 30.09
C GLY A 10 33.12 42.88 30.39
N ALA A 11 33.22 41.72 29.71
CA ALA A 11 34.35 40.80 29.83
C ALA A 11 34.50 39.94 28.55
N GLU A 12 35.55 40.19 27.78
CA GLU A 12 35.98 39.34 26.67
C GLU A 12 36.80 38.16 27.21
N THR A 13 36.66 36.96 26.62
CA THR A 13 37.65 35.88 26.78
C THR A 13 38.15 35.42 25.41
N ARG A 14 39.47 35.25 25.34
CA ARG A 14 40.25 35.21 24.08
C ARG A 14 40.33 33.80 23.50
N VAL A 15 40.38 33.76 22.17
CA VAL A 15 40.87 32.61 21.38
C VAL A 15 42.40 32.55 21.50
N PRO A 16 43.01 31.35 21.67
CA PRO A 16 44.41 31.13 21.38
C PRO A 16 44.58 30.35 20.06
N ALA A 17 45.34 30.93 19.13
CA ALA A 17 45.88 30.22 17.97
C ALA A 17 47.41 30.33 18.01
N MET A 18 48.11 29.21 17.75
CA MET A 18 49.47 29.10 17.14
C MET A 18 50.08 27.72 17.44
N GLY A 19 50.70 27.08 16.44
CA GLY A 19 51.38 25.79 16.67
C GLY A 19 51.70 24.93 15.45
N ALA A 20 52.17 25.50 14.33
CA ALA A 20 52.58 24.71 13.18
C ALA A 20 53.81 23.83 13.48
N ARG A 21 53.81 22.54 13.09
CA ARG A 21 55.04 21.74 12.93
C ARG A 21 54.91 20.50 12.03
N ARG A 22 55.69 20.53 10.93
CA ARG A 22 56.31 19.41 10.19
C ARG A 22 55.42 18.29 9.60
N ALA A 23 55.26 18.36 8.28
CA ALA A 23 55.05 17.19 7.44
C ALA A 23 56.26 16.24 7.50
N LEU A 24 56.03 14.93 7.65
CA LEU A 24 57.09 13.91 7.57
C LEU A 24 56.95 13.13 6.25
N LYS A 25 57.86 13.41 5.29
CA LYS A 25 58.08 12.54 4.12
C LYS A 25 58.48 11.15 4.61
N ARG A 26 57.68 10.12 4.32
CA ARG A 26 58.18 8.74 4.30
C ARG A 26 58.78 8.45 2.91
N ARG A 27 60.04 8.00 2.92
CA ARG A 27 60.89 7.86 1.73
C ARG A 27 60.53 6.61 0.91
N ARG A 28 60.77 6.67 -0.40
CA ARG A 28 61.08 5.48 -1.21
C ARG A 28 62.37 4.83 -0.72
N SER A 29 62.47 3.51 -0.85
CA SER A 29 63.72 2.76 -0.86
C SER A 29 63.67 1.77 -2.02
N GLU A 30 64.57 1.92 -2.99
CA GLU A 30 64.71 1.05 -4.16
C GLU A 30 65.99 0.22 -4.04
N SER A 31 65.92 -1.04 -4.50
CA SER A 31 67.06 -1.85 -5.00
C SER A 31 68.11 -2.35 -3.98
N PRO A 32 68.95 -3.36 -4.31
CA PRO A 32 69.06 -4.16 -5.55
C PRO A 32 68.53 -5.61 -5.37
N GLY A 33 68.43 -6.49 -6.37
CA GLY A 33 68.99 -6.47 -7.72
C GLY A 33 70.04 -7.57 -7.89
N LEU A 34 69.63 -8.74 -8.39
CA LEU A 34 70.51 -9.84 -8.83
C LEU A 34 69.89 -10.46 -10.08
N ALA A 35 70.71 -10.65 -11.13
CA ALA A 35 70.27 -10.98 -12.48
C ALA A 35 71.15 -12.10 -13.08
N ARG A 36 70.72 -12.60 -14.24
CA ARG A 36 71.34 -13.65 -15.09
C ARG A 36 71.16 -15.10 -14.57
N ALA A 37 71.08 -16.13 -15.43
CA ALA A 37 71.11 -16.14 -16.91
C ALA A 37 70.19 -17.23 -17.49
N ALA A 38 70.02 -17.22 -18.82
CA ALA A 38 69.22 -18.19 -19.56
C ALA A 38 69.92 -19.55 -19.74
N ALA A 39 69.11 -20.60 -19.91
CA ALA A 39 69.44 -21.78 -20.69
C ALA A 39 68.16 -22.31 -21.34
N ALA A 40 68.22 -22.62 -22.64
CA ALA A 40 67.15 -23.29 -23.36
C ALA A 40 67.53 -24.77 -23.54
N ASN A 41 66.57 -25.69 -23.39
CA ASN A 41 66.45 -26.83 -24.30
C ASN A 41 65.14 -27.62 -24.14
N ALA A 42 64.80 -28.32 -25.22
CA ALA A 42 63.61 -29.13 -25.48
C ALA A 42 63.34 -30.29 -24.49
N GLY A 43 62.12 -30.86 -24.55
CA GLY A 43 61.87 -32.19 -23.96
C GLY A 43 60.42 -32.52 -23.56
N ASP A 44 59.56 -32.78 -24.56
CA ASP A 44 58.43 -33.72 -24.57
C ASP A 44 57.34 -33.89 -23.48
N SER A 45 56.13 -34.16 -23.99
CA SER A 45 55.01 -34.93 -23.41
C SER A 45 54.30 -34.47 -22.11
N ALA A 46 53.02 -34.05 -22.25
CA ALA A 46 51.83 -34.77 -21.73
C ALA A 46 50.53 -33.91 -21.74
N ALA A 47 49.47 -34.50 -22.31
CA ALA A 47 48.03 -34.21 -22.12
C ALA A 47 47.48 -32.76 -22.25
N PRO A 48 46.54 -32.49 -23.18
CA PRO A 48 45.77 -31.24 -23.16
C PRO A 48 44.80 -31.21 -21.98
N ARG A 49 44.84 -30.13 -21.18
CA ARG A 49 43.90 -29.91 -20.07
C ARG A 49 42.47 -29.82 -20.59
N ASP A 50 41.57 -30.56 -19.95
CA ASP A 50 40.12 -30.48 -20.19
C ASP A 50 39.64 -29.03 -20.15
N ARG A 51 39.18 -28.55 -21.31
CA ARG A 51 38.36 -27.34 -21.37
C ARG A 51 36.98 -27.70 -20.86
N GLY A 52 36.85 -27.69 -19.53
CA GLY A 52 35.55 -27.82 -18.85
C GLY A 52 34.54 -26.89 -19.52
N TRP A 53 33.47 -27.49 -20.05
CA TRP A 53 32.60 -26.86 -21.03
C TRP A 53 32.01 -25.56 -20.47
N TYR A 54 32.43 -24.41 -21.01
CA TYR A 54 31.78 -23.14 -20.76
C TYR A 54 30.40 -23.17 -21.42
N ASN A 55 29.42 -23.69 -20.69
CA ASN A 55 28.05 -23.82 -21.17
C ASN A 55 27.38 -22.43 -21.15
N PRO A 56 27.14 -21.79 -22.32
CA PRO A 56 26.63 -20.42 -22.36
C PRO A 56 25.19 -20.32 -21.84
N ASP A 57 24.47 -21.44 -21.80
CA ASP A 57 23.06 -21.50 -21.38
C ASP A 57 22.82 -21.28 -19.89
N ARG A 58 23.86 -21.23 -19.04
CA ARG A 58 23.69 -20.82 -17.63
C ARG A 58 23.23 -19.36 -17.46
N ARG A 59 23.23 -18.54 -18.52
CA ARG A 59 22.62 -17.20 -18.55
C ARG A 59 21.17 -17.16 -19.10
N LYS A 60 20.48 -18.30 -19.21
CA LYS A 60 19.01 -18.33 -19.29
C LYS A 60 18.42 -17.94 -17.93
N GLY A 61 18.42 -16.64 -17.65
CA GLY A 61 17.72 -15.99 -16.53
C GLY A 61 16.20 -16.07 -16.70
N ARG A 62 15.67 -17.29 -16.68
CA ARG A 62 14.24 -17.59 -16.83
C ARG A 62 13.47 -17.07 -15.62
N ASN A 63 12.31 -16.47 -15.88
CA ASN A 63 11.31 -16.02 -14.91
C ASN A 63 11.04 -17.09 -13.84
N ARG A 64 11.78 -17.05 -12.74
CA ARG A 64 11.41 -17.74 -11.50
C ARG A 64 10.50 -16.79 -10.71
N PRO A 65 9.39 -17.29 -10.13
CA PRO A 65 8.55 -16.45 -9.29
C PRO A 65 9.35 -15.86 -8.13
N PRO A 66 8.96 -14.67 -7.62
CA PRO A 66 9.46 -14.15 -6.36
C PRO A 66 9.43 -15.23 -5.30
N LYS A 67 10.49 -15.28 -4.51
CA LYS A 67 10.49 -16.09 -3.30
C LYS A 67 10.05 -15.21 -2.13
N PRO A 68 9.34 -15.77 -1.13
CA PRO A 68 8.79 -17.12 -1.09
C PRO A 68 7.64 -17.33 -2.09
N TYR A 69 7.50 -18.57 -2.59
CA TYR A 69 6.48 -18.89 -3.61
C TYR A 69 5.07 -18.85 -3.01
N ARG A 70 4.19 -18.10 -3.68
CA ARG A 70 2.76 -17.93 -3.37
C ARG A 70 1.90 -18.66 -4.40
N ARG A 71 0.68 -19.04 -4.02
CA ARG A 71 -0.25 -19.81 -4.86
C ARG A 71 -1.47 -18.99 -5.21
N TRP A 72 -2.03 -19.20 -6.40
CA TRP A 72 -3.34 -18.64 -6.75
C TRP A 72 -4.45 -19.50 -6.15
N PHE A 73 -5.52 -18.84 -5.69
CA PHE A 73 -6.83 -19.44 -5.43
C PHE A 73 -7.84 -18.78 -6.35
N GLU A 74 -8.74 -19.58 -6.90
CA GLU A 74 -9.72 -19.19 -7.91
C GLU A 74 -11.13 -19.30 -7.30
N ALA A 75 -12.08 -18.54 -7.83
CA ALA A 75 -13.48 -18.62 -7.37
C ALA A 75 -14.07 -20.02 -7.63
N GLU A 76 -14.90 -20.52 -6.72
CA GLU A 76 -15.67 -21.75 -6.94
C GLU A 76 -16.88 -21.44 -7.85
N GLY A 77 -16.61 -21.25 -9.14
CA GLY A 77 -17.60 -20.83 -10.13
C GLY A 77 -17.12 -21.01 -11.56
N ASP A 78 -17.95 -21.70 -12.34
CA ASP A 78 -17.89 -21.96 -13.78
C ASP A 78 -16.54 -21.87 -14.55
N ARG A 79 -15.97 -23.04 -14.86
CA ARG A 79 -14.89 -23.21 -15.84
C ARG A 79 -15.33 -23.04 -17.30
N SER A 80 -16.64 -22.92 -17.59
CA SER A 80 -17.18 -22.76 -18.95
C SER A 80 -17.10 -21.32 -19.46
N LEU A 81 -17.08 -20.31 -18.57
CA LEU A 81 -16.61 -18.97 -18.86
C LEU A 81 -15.08 -18.95 -19.05
N SER A 82 -14.62 -19.62 -20.10
CA SER A 82 -13.32 -19.37 -20.71
C SER A 82 -13.37 -18.01 -21.41
N SER A 83 -13.32 -16.95 -20.61
CA SER A 83 -13.08 -15.59 -21.09
C SER A 83 -11.90 -15.61 -22.05
N SER A 84 -12.02 -14.81 -23.11
CA SER A 84 -10.89 -14.58 -24.00
C SER A 84 -9.73 -14.03 -23.17
N LYS A 85 -8.48 -14.35 -23.51
CA LYS A 85 -7.32 -13.86 -22.73
C LYS A 85 -7.19 -12.31 -22.69
N GLY A 86 -8.10 -11.57 -23.32
CA GLY A 86 -8.16 -10.11 -23.30
C GLY A 86 -8.97 -9.49 -22.14
N ASP A 87 -10.01 -10.18 -21.64
CA ASP A 87 -11.10 -9.50 -20.91
C ASP A 87 -10.84 -9.36 -19.40
N SER A 88 -9.79 -10.00 -18.88
CA SER A 88 -9.39 -9.92 -17.47
C SER A 88 -8.20 -9.01 -17.21
N PHE A 89 -8.16 -8.40 -16.03
CA PHE A 89 -7.05 -7.54 -15.59
C PHE A 89 -6.64 -7.84 -14.14
N LEU A 90 -5.43 -7.40 -13.78
CA LEU A 90 -4.79 -7.68 -12.50
C LEU A 90 -4.51 -6.38 -11.76
N LEU A 91 -4.89 -6.30 -10.48
CA LEU A 91 -4.56 -5.20 -9.58
C LEU A 91 -3.58 -5.70 -8.50
N ILE A 92 -2.61 -4.86 -8.10
CA ILE A 92 -1.77 -5.11 -6.91
C ILE A 92 -1.88 -3.95 -5.91
N SER A 93 -2.23 -4.26 -4.66
CA SER A 93 -2.01 -3.35 -3.53
C SER A 93 -0.69 -3.71 -2.85
N TYR A 94 0.18 -2.74 -2.56
CA TYR A 94 1.46 -3.03 -1.91
C TYR A 94 2.05 -1.80 -1.20
N ASN A 95 1.89 -1.73 0.11
CA ASN A 95 2.72 -0.88 0.94
C ASN A 95 4.18 -1.40 0.88
N ILE A 96 5.10 -0.63 0.30
CA ILE A 96 6.47 -1.08 0.01
C ILE A 96 7.52 -0.70 1.06
N LEU A 97 7.08 -0.18 2.21
CA LEU A 97 7.93 0.32 3.30
C LEU A 97 8.88 1.45 2.88
N GLY A 98 8.42 2.69 3.03
CA GLY A 98 9.20 3.90 2.80
C GLY A 98 10.54 3.92 3.54
N ASP A 99 11.61 4.35 2.87
CA ASP A 99 12.95 4.31 3.45
C ASP A 99 13.11 5.26 4.64
N ASN A 100 12.44 6.42 4.59
CA ASN A 100 12.35 7.33 5.74
C ASN A 100 11.52 6.73 6.87
N ASN A 101 10.40 6.08 6.57
CA ASN A 101 9.51 5.49 7.58
C ASN A 101 10.23 4.33 8.29
N ALA A 102 10.91 3.47 7.53
CA ALA A 102 11.80 2.42 8.04
C ALA A 102 12.95 2.95 8.92
N PHE A 103 13.53 4.09 8.56
CA PHE A 103 14.60 4.72 9.34
C PHE A 103 14.07 5.35 10.64
N ASN A 104 12.94 6.06 10.57
CA ASN A 104 12.31 6.75 11.70
C ASN A 104 11.68 5.77 12.71
N HIS A 105 11.15 4.64 12.25
CA HIS A 105 10.49 3.61 13.05
C HIS A 105 11.38 2.38 13.26
N ARG A 106 12.66 2.61 13.55
CA ARG A 106 13.68 1.58 13.75
C ARG A 106 13.37 0.63 14.92
N ASP A 107 12.49 1.05 15.84
CA ASP A 107 11.94 0.27 16.94
C ASP A 107 10.96 -0.84 16.49
N LEU A 108 10.44 -0.78 15.26
CA LEU A 108 9.64 -1.84 14.64
C LEU A 108 10.51 -2.93 14.01
N TYR A 109 11.74 -2.59 13.63
CA TYR A 109 12.67 -3.43 12.84
C TYR A 109 13.98 -3.75 13.59
N TRP A 110 13.98 -3.65 14.93
CA TRP A 110 15.19 -3.83 15.76
C TRP A 110 15.86 -5.20 15.58
N ASN A 111 15.09 -6.21 15.20
CA ASN A 111 15.53 -7.58 14.93
C ASN A 111 15.87 -7.83 13.45
N ILE A 112 15.70 -6.85 12.56
CA ILE A 112 16.01 -6.98 11.14
C ILE A 112 17.44 -6.49 10.86
N PRO A 113 18.30 -7.30 10.22
CA PRO A 113 19.65 -6.91 9.85
C PRO A 113 19.73 -5.61 9.04
N CYS A 114 20.64 -4.71 9.42
CA CYS A 114 20.78 -3.39 8.79
C CYS A 114 21.20 -3.42 7.31
N ASP A 115 21.76 -4.52 6.81
CA ASP A 115 22.03 -4.72 5.38
C ASP A 115 20.75 -5.01 4.58
N ILE A 116 19.78 -5.70 5.18
CA ILE A 116 18.46 -5.96 4.60
C ILE A 116 17.63 -4.68 4.56
N MET A 117 17.65 -3.87 5.62
CA MET A 117 16.86 -2.64 5.72
C MET A 117 17.23 -1.54 4.70
N LYS A 118 18.45 -1.54 4.17
CA LYS A 118 18.91 -0.54 3.18
C LYS A 118 18.02 -0.53 1.93
N TRP A 119 17.55 0.64 1.52
CA TRP A 119 16.77 0.81 0.28
C TRP A 119 17.30 0.03 -0.92
N ASN A 120 18.60 0.11 -1.21
CA ASN A 120 19.17 -0.55 -2.40
C ASN A 120 19.07 -2.09 -2.34
N SER A 121 19.02 -2.68 -1.14
CA SER A 121 18.75 -4.11 -0.94
C SER A 121 17.28 -4.43 -1.20
N ARG A 122 16.37 -3.59 -0.69
CA ARG A 122 14.90 -3.77 -0.77
C ARG A 122 14.32 -3.47 -2.14
N LYS A 123 14.72 -2.36 -2.76
CA LYS A 123 14.28 -1.87 -4.08
C LYS A 123 14.38 -2.94 -5.16
N GLY A 124 15.48 -3.69 -5.19
CA GLY A 124 15.71 -4.75 -6.17
C GLY A 124 14.77 -5.96 -6.03
N LEU A 125 14.24 -6.18 -4.82
CA LEU A 125 13.22 -7.20 -4.54
C LEU A 125 11.82 -6.67 -4.88
N ILE A 126 11.48 -5.46 -4.38
CA ILE A 126 10.20 -4.78 -4.64
C ILE A 126 9.94 -4.65 -6.15
N CYS A 127 10.87 -4.05 -6.90
CA CYS A 127 10.73 -3.90 -8.35
C CYS A 127 10.62 -5.26 -9.06
N ARG A 128 11.24 -6.33 -8.55
CA ARG A 128 11.16 -7.66 -9.15
C ARG A 128 9.79 -8.30 -8.91
N GLU A 129 9.24 -8.17 -7.71
CA GLU A 129 7.91 -8.68 -7.36
C GLU A 129 6.83 -8.00 -8.21
N ILE A 130 6.84 -6.66 -8.22
CA ILE A 130 6.02 -5.82 -9.09
C ILE A 130 6.06 -6.27 -10.55
N ILE A 131 7.26 -6.29 -11.15
CA ILE A 131 7.44 -6.58 -12.58
C ILE A 131 7.10 -8.04 -12.91
N HIS A 132 7.20 -8.96 -11.94
CA HIS A 132 6.83 -10.36 -12.15
C HIS A 132 5.32 -10.54 -12.26
N TRP A 133 4.55 -9.93 -11.35
CA TRP A 133 3.10 -10.01 -11.34
C TRP A 133 2.46 -9.15 -12.42
N ASN A 134 3.18 -8.15 -12.95
CA ASN A 134 2.81 -7.40 -14.15
C ASN A 134 1.45 -6.70 -14.01
N ALA A 135 1.21 -6.08 -12.86
CA ALA A 135 -0.03 -5.37 -12.54
C ALA A 135 0.22 -3.98 -11.99
N ASP A 136 -0.87 -3.34 -11.62
CA ASP A 136 -1.03 -1.90 -11.45
C ASP A 136 -1.02 -1.54 -9.94
N LEU A 137 -0.31 -0.48 -9.49
CA LEU A 137 0.43 -0.53 -8.21
C LEU A 137 0.60 0.75 -7.35
N GLU A 138 0.74 0.53 -6.04
CA GLU A 138 1.12 1.47 -4.96
C GLU A 138 2.65 1.58 -4.75
N VAL A 139 3.19 2.78 -4.47
CA VAL A 139 4.65 3.03 -4.33
C VAL A 139 5.02 4.24 -3.43
N ASP A 140 5.97 4.01 -2.53
CA ASP A 140 6.81 5.03 -1.86
C ASP A 140 8.09 5.32 -2.69
N ARG A 141 8.70 6.51 -2.62
CA ARG A 141 9.79 6.93 -3.52
C ARG A 141 9.43 6.74 -5.00
N TYR A 142 8.29 7.28 -5.41
CA TYR A 142 7.75 7.21 -6.77
C TYR A 142 8.80 7.33 -7.88
N GLU A 143 9.64 8.37 -7.86
CA GLU A 143 10.67 8.62 -8.89
C GLU A 143 11.63 7.45 -9.12
N ASP A 144 12.12 6.84 -8.04
CA ASP A 144 13.11 5.77 -8.05
C ASP A 144 12.58 4.48 -8.71
N ILE A 145 11.29 4.23 -8.50
CA ILE A 145 10.56 3.07 -8.98
C ILE A 145 9.95 3.35 -10.36
N LEU A 146 9.50 4.58 -10.63
CA LEU A 146 9.04 5.04 -11.95
C LEU A 146 10.09 4.81 -13.04
N VAL A 147 11.38 5.03 -12.76
CA VAL A 147 12.46 4.69 -13.70
C VAL A 147 12.50 3.19 -14.06
N HIS A 148 12.10 2.32 -13.14
CA HIS A 148 12.01 0.87 -13.38
C HIS A 148 10.70 0.49 -14.10
N MET A 149 9.60 1.17 -13.77
CA MET A 149 8.27 0.92 -14.35
C MET A 149 8.14 1.46 -15.78
N LYS A 150 8.68 2.65 -16.08
CA LYS A 150 8.76 3.19 -17.46
C LYS A 150 9.54 2.28 -18.41
N ARG A 151 10.59 1.61 -17.92
CA ARG A 151 11.33 0.57 -18.68
C ARG A 151 10.51 -0.71 -18.95
N LYS A 152 9.30 -0.80 -18.42
CA LYS A 152 8.31 -1.86 -18.61
C LYS A 152 6.98 -1.35 -19.17
N GLU A 153 7.00 -0.15 -19.78
CA GLU A 153 5.85 0.48 -20.44
C GLU A 153 4.68 0.80 -19.50
N TYR A 154 4.99 1.07 -18.24
CA TYR A 154 4.02 1.63 -17.29
C TYR A 154 4.11 3.16 -17.27
N ALA A 155 2.95 3.79 -17.33
CA ALA A 155 2.74 5.14 -16.80
C ALA A 155 2.49 5.08 -15.29
N GLY A 156 2.41 6.24 -14.66
CA GLY A 156 2.01 6.37 -13.28
C GLY A 156 1.72 7.81 -12.89
N CYS A 157 1.07 7.97 -11.76
CA CYS A 157 0.86 9.24 -11.06
C CYS A 157 1.16 9.06 -9.57
N TYR A 158 1.40 10.17 -8.86
CA TYR A 158 1.82 10.17 -7.47
C TYR A 158 1.22 11.33 -6.70
N LYS A 159 0.62 11.01 -5.55
CA LYS A 159 0.21 11.97 -4.55
C LYS A 159 1.09 11.83 -3.31
N GLY A 160 2.06 12.74 -3.17
CA GLY A 160 2.82 12.90 -1.93
C GLY A 160 1.93 13.37 -0.78
N ARG A 161 2.26 12.94 0.44
CA ARG A 161 1.65 13.44 1.68
C ARG A 161 2.05 14.89 1.95
N SER A 162 1.16 15.63 2.62
CA SER A 162 1.37 17.04 2.93
C SER A 162 2.32 17.26 4.12
N GLY A 163 2.96 18.42 4.20
CA GLY A 163 4.01 18.72 5.21
C GLY A 163 5.36 18.08 4.87
N ASP A 164 6.18 17.79 5.88
CA ASP A 164 7.57 17.29 5.70
C ASP A 164 7.67 15.79 5.37
N ALA A 165 6.53 15.13 5.18
CA ALA A 165 6.42 13.73 4.78
C ALA A 165 7.03 13.52 3.38
N LYS A 166 7.73 12.39 3.17
CA LYS A 166 8.36 12.06 1.86
C LYS A 166 7.77 10.82 1.20
N ASP A 167 6.77 10.24 1.86
CA ASP A 167 5.93 9.13 1.46
C ASP A 167 4.61 9.64 0.84
N GLY A 168 3.87 8.74 0.19
CA GLY A 168 2.67 9.08 -0.57
C GLY A 168 2.01 7.85 -1.19
N CYS A 169 0.91 8.08 -1.90
CA CYS A 169 0.28 7.07 -2.73
C CYS A 169 0.76 7.23 -4.17
N ALA A 170 0.88 6.12 -4.89
CA ALA A 170 1.05 6.12 -6.34
C ALA A 170 0.05 5.15 -6.96
N ILE A 171 -0.24 5.33 -8.25
CA ILE A 171 -0.86 4.31 -9.09
C ILE A 171 -0.05 4.22 -10.38
N PHE A 172 0.34 3.01 -10.77
CA PHE A 172 0.96 2.71 -12.06
C PHE A 172 0.01 1.90 -12.91
N TRP A 173 -0.01 2.12 -14.22
CA TRP A 173 -0.83 1.36 -15.17
C TRP A 173 -0.14 1.20 -16.53
N LYS A 174 -0.61 0.26 -17.33
CA LYS A 174 -0.19 0.12 -18.74
C LYS A 174 -1.07 0.95 -19.66
N GLU A 175 -0.52 2.01 -20.26
CA GLU A 175 -1.25 2.89 -21.20
C GLU A 175 -1.85 2.14 -22.40
N LYS A 176 -1.25 1.00 -22.80
CA LYS A 176 -1.76 0.12 -23.87
C LYS A 176 -3.00 -0.71 -23.49
N ARG A 177 -3.41 -0.70 -22.21
CA ARG A 177 -4.60 -1.42 -21.68
C ARG A 177 -5.55 -0.51 -20.91
N PHE A 178 -5.06 0.61 -20.38
CA PHE A 178 -5.82 1.53 -19.56
C PHE A 178 -5.53 2.96 -20.01
N ARG A 179 -6.54 3.61 -20.59
CA ARG A 179 -6.50 5.04 -20.89
C ARG A 179 -7.00 5.81 -19.67
N LEU A 180 -6.14 6.63 -19.09
CA LEU A 180 -6.53 7.53 -17.99
C LEU A 180 -7.48 8.61 -18.54
N LEU A 181 -8.66 8.73 -17.95
CA LEU A 181 -9.67 9.73 -18.28
C LEU A 181 -9.70 10.89 -17.28
N GLU A 182 -9.55 10.59 -15.98
CA GLU A 182 -9.58 11.60 -14.92
C GLU A 182 -8.68 11.19 -13.75
N GLU A 183 -7.96 12.15 -13.16
CA GLU A 183 -7.18 11.98 -11.92
C GLU A 183 -7.72 12.92 -10.84
N GLU A 184 -8.19 12.33 -9.75
CA GLU A 184 -8.62 13.00 -8.52
C GLU A 184 -7.68 12.62 -7.36
N SER A 185 -7.44 13.57 -6.46
CA SER A 185 -6.68 13.31 -5.23
C SER A 185 -7.38 13.86 -3.99
N ILE A 186 -7.09 13.26 -2.86
CA ILE A 186 -7.59 13.67 -1.54
C ILE A 186 -6.38 14.02 -0.69
N ASP A 187 -6.33 15.27 -0.23
CA ASP A 187 -5.47 15.67 0.89
C ASP A 187 -6.34 15.77 2.14
N PHE A 188 -6.21 14.80 3.04
CA PHE A 188 -7.01 14.75 4.26
C PHE A 188 -6.68 15.91 5.23
N SER A 189 -5.54 16.60 5.07
CA SER A 189 -5.17 17.73 5.92
C SER A 189 -6.06 18.96 5.67
N SER A 190 -6.55 19.12 4.43
CA SER A 190 -7.50 20.19 4.03
C SER A 190 -8.81 20.17 4.83
N ILE A 191 -9.18 19.02 5.38
CA ILE A 191 -10.38 18.80 6.20
C ILE A 191 -10.04 18.39 7.64
N GLY A 192 -8.81 18.68 8.11
CA GLY A 192 -8.36 18.44 9.48
C GLY A 192 -8.04 16.98 9.83
N LEU A 193 -8.13 16.06 8.88
CA LEU A 193 -7.96 14.61 9.07
C LEU A 193 -6.51 14.14 8.84
N ARG A 194 -5.52 14.95 9.25
CA ARG A 194 -4.05 14.69 9.12
C ARG A 194 -3.55 14.60 7.68
N ASN A 195 -2.23 14.60 7.54
CA ASN A 195 -1.50 14.64 6.27
C ASN A 195 -1.45 13.28 5.56
N ASN A 196 -2.46 12.42 5.71
CA ASN A 196 -2.62 11.26 4.86
C ASN A 196 -3.21 11.72 3.51
N VAL A 197 -3.12 10.86 2.50
CA VAL A 197 -3.65 11.14 1.16
C VAL A 197 -4.32 9.92 0.56
N ALA A 198 -5.12 10.15 -0.47
CA ALA A 198 -5.67 9.12 -1.34
C ALA A 198 -5.67 9.61 -2.80
N GLN A 199 -5.77 8.67 -3.74
CA GLN A 199 -5.95 8.90 -5.17
C GLN A 199 -7.20 8.17 -5.66
N LEU A 200 -7.87 8.74 -6.66
CA LEU A 200 -8.99 8.15 -7.38
C LEU A 200 -8.79 8.44 -8.87
N LEU A 201 -8.62 7.41 -9.67
CA LEU A 201 -8.42 7.53 -11.12
C LEU A 201 -9.60 6.90 -11.86
N VAL A 202 -10.01 7.52 -12.95
CA VAL A 202 -10.96 6.91 -13.90
C VAL A 202 -10.19 6.37 -15.08
N PHE A 203 -10.33 5.08 -15.34
CA PHE A 203 -9.73 4.41 -16.48
C PHE A 203 -10.80 3.90 -17.44
N GLU A 204 -10.47 3.99 -18.72
CA GLU A 204 -11.12 3.24 -19.78
C GLU A 204 -10.22 2.08 -20.18
N VAL A 205 -10.80 0.88 -20.26
CA VAL A 205 -10.13 -0.36 -20.67
C VAL A 205 -10.39 -0.64 -22.15
N ASP A 206 -11.64 -0.42 -22.56
CA ASP A 206 -12.14 -0.44 -23.93
C ASP A 206 -13.33 0.54 -24.05
N GLU A 207 -13.94 0.67 -25.23
CA GLU A 207 -15.01 1.64 -25.48
C GLU A 207 -16.24 1.46 -24.56
N ALA A 208 -16.53 0.23 -24.14
CA ALA A 208 -17.63 -0.10 -23.22
C ALA A 208 -17.19 -0.09 -21.74
N SER A 209 -15.99 -0.58 -21.46
CA SER A 209 -15.52 -0.87 -20.09
C SER A 209 -14.74 0.28 -19.47
N LYS A 210 -15.30 0.91 -18.44
CA LYS A 210 -14.66 1.96 -17.63
C LYS A 210 -14.72 1.61 -16.15
N LEU A 211 -13.78 2.07 -15.34
CA LEU A 211 -13.76 1.85 -13.90
C LEU A 211 -13.09 2.99 -13.11
N VAL A 212 -13.47 3.14 -11.84
CA VAL A 212 -12.74 3.93 -10.85
C VAL A 212 -11.73 3.03 -10.14
N VAL A 213 -10.46 3.44 -10.08
CA VAL A 213 -9.42 2.80 -9.25
C VAL A 213 -8.98 3.77 -8.16
N GLY A 214 -9.17 3.39 -6.90
CA GLY A 214 -8.77 4.16 -5.73
C GLY A 214 -7.61 3.53 -4.97
N ASN A 215 -6.72 4.38 -4.46
CA ASN A 215 -5.63 3.99 -3.56
C ASN A 215 -5.63 4.90 -2.31
N ILE A 216 -5.51 4.32 -1.11
CA ILE A 216 -5.46 5.05 0.16
C ILE A 216 -4.43 4.45 1.13
N HIS A 217 -3.71 5.31 1.85
CA HIS A 217 -2.93 4.92 3.03
C HIS A 217 -3.49 5.64 4.26
N VAL A 218 -4.24 4.91 5.09
CA VAL A 218 -4.95 5.41 6.27
C VAL A 218 -3.99 5.68 7.44
N LEU A 219 -4.33 6.60 8.34
CA LEU A 219 -3.50 6.99 9.49
C LEU A 219 -3.08 5.78 10.35
N PHE A 220 -1.78 5.46 10.41
CA PHE A 220 -1.22 4.35 11.23
C PHE A 220 -1.70 4.29 12.69
N ASN A 221 -1.78 5.43 13.40
CA ASN A 221 -1.99 5.47 14.85
C ASN A 221 -3.26 4.70 15.29
N PRO A 222 -3.13 3.57 16.02
CA PRO A 222 -4.26 2.69 16.34
C PRO A 222 -5.32 3.38 17.20
N LYS A 223 -4.92 4.34 18.06
CA LYS A 223 -5.82 5.00 19.01
C LYS A 223 -6.64 6.15 18.39
N ARG A 224 -6.51 6.41 17.08
CA ARG A 224 -7.17 7.50 16.34
C ARG A 224 -8.17 6.98 15.31
N GLY A 225 -8.99 6.00 15.71
CA GLY A 225 -10.08 5.49 14.89
C GLY A 225 -11.07 6.57 14.41
N ASP A 226 -11.20 7.66 15.15
CA ASP A 226 -11.97 8.85 14.76
C ASP A 226 -11.46 9.49 13.45
N ILE A 227 -10.14 9.57 13.27
CA ILE A 227 -9.52 10.06 12.03
C ILE A 227 -9.56 8.97 10.96
N LYS A 228 -9.22 7.71 11.30
CA LYS A 228 -9.23 6.59 10.34
C LYS A 228 -10.58 6.45 9.64
N LEU A 229 -11.66 6.40 10.42
CA LEU A 229 -13.03 6.30 9.93
C LEU A 229 -13.42 7.53 9.10
N GLY A 230 -12.98 8.73 9.49
CA GLY A 230 -13.18 9.95 8.72
C GLY A 230 -12.49 9.94 7.35
N GLN A 231 -11.23 9.50 7.29
CA GLN A 231 -10.45 9.38 6.05
C GLN A 231 -11.12 8.39 5.10
N ILE A 232 -11.47 7.21 5.60
CA ILE A 232 -12.15 6.15 4.84
C ILE A 232 -13.51 6.66 4.34
N ARG A 233 -14.37 7.21 5.21
CA ARG A 233 -15.68 7.78 4.81
C ARG A 233 -15.54 8.77 3.64
N MET A 234 -14.60 9.71 3.71
CA MET A 234 -14.40 10.72 2.68
C MET A 234 -13.86 10.14 1.36
N PHE A 235 -13.02 9.10 1.43
CA PHE A 235 -12.54 8.36 0.26
C PHE A 235 -13.68 7.60 -0.44
N LEU A 236 -14.52 6.89 0.32
CA LEU A 236 -15.70 6.18 -0.22
C LEU A 236 -16.72 7.14 -0.85
N LEU A 237 -17.00 8.28 -0.20
CA LEU A 237 -17.91 9.30 -0.74
C LEU A 237 -17.39 9.95 -2.02
N LYS A 238 -16.08 10.21 -2.13
CA LYS A 238 -15.48 10.70 -3.39
C LYS A 238 -15.47 9.63 -4.48
N ALA A 239 -15.19 8.37 -4.15
CA ALA A 239 -15.21 7.27 -5.13
C ALA A 239 -16.60 7.07 -5.73
N ASP A 240 -17.64 7.10 -4.89
CA ASP A 240 -19.04 7.07 -5.30
C ASP A 240 -19.43 8.26 -6.19
N ALA A 241 -19.07 9.49 -5.79
CA ALA A 241 -19.36 10.68 -6.58
C ALA A 241 -18.67 10.65 -7.96
N LEU A 242 -17.45 10.11 -8.03
CA LEU A 242 -16.69 9.95 -9.27
C LEU A 242 -17.27 8.84 -10.16
N SER A 243 -17.67 7.70 -9.58
CA SER A 243 -18.41 6.65 -10.29
C SER A 243 -19.71 7.19 -10.90
N ARG A 244 -20.55 7.88 -10.11
CA ARG A 244 -21.80 8.49 -10.59
C ARG A 244 -21.60 9.58 -11.64
N LYS A 245 -20.47 10.30 -11.63
CA LYS A 245 -20.09 11.26 -12.68
C LYS A 245 -19.83 10.58 -14.03
N TRP A 246 -19.35 9.34 -14.01
CA TRP A 246 -19.03 8.52 -15.18
C TRP A 246 -20.03 7.37 -15.29
N ASP A 247 -21.33 7.69 -15.35
CA ASP A 247 -22.42 6.73 -15.62
C ASP A 247 -22.50 5.53 -14.64
N SER A 248 -22.11 5.75 -13.38
CA SER A 248 -22.12 4.74 -12.30
C SER A 248 -21.20 3.54 -12.55
N ILE A 249 -20.07 3.77 -13.22
CA ILE A 249 -19.06 2.74 -13.50
C ILE A 249 -18.53 2.01 -12.25
N PRO A 250 -18.08 0.76 -12.38
CA PRO A 250 -17.56 -0.03 -11.26
C PRO A 250 -16.35 0.61 -10.57
N ILE A 251 -16.17 0.26 -9.29
CA ILE A 251 -15.14 0.80 -8.42
C ILE A 251 -14.26 -0.33 -7.87
N LEU A 252 -12.94 -0.13 -7.92
CA LEU A 252 -11.91 -0.89 -7.21
C LEU A 252 -11.17 0.02 -6.23
N LEU A 253 -11.15 -0.32 -4.94
CA LEU A 253 -10.46 0.46 -3.90
C LEU A 253 -9.45 -0.41 -3.17
N ALA A 254 -8.20 0.02 -3.13
CA ALA A 254 -7.10 -0.71 -2.51
C ALA A 254 -6.24 0.17 -1.61
N GLY A 255 -5.32 -0.45 -0.87
CA GLY A 255 -4.30 0.20 -0.06
C GLY A 255 -4.24 -0.31 1.38
N ASP A 256 -3.45 0.38 2.20
CA ASP A 256 -3.29 0.12 3.64
C ASP A 256 -4.35 0.87 4.45
N PHE A 257 -5.36 0.13 4.92
CA PHE A 257 -6.45 0.67 5.74
C PHE A 257 -6.09 0.76 7.23
N ASN A 258 -4.91 0.27 7.63
CA ASN A 258 -4.46 0.23 9.02
C ASN A 258 -5.56 -0.26 9.98
N SER A 259 -6.31 -1.30 9.60
CA SER A 259 -7.48 -1.81 10.33
C SER A 259 -7.62 -3.31 10.11
N THR A 260 -7.92 -4.09 11.15
CA THR A 260 -7.99 -5.56 11.07
C THR A 260 -9.38 -6.07 10.62
N PRO A 261 -9.51 -7.33 10.14
CA PRO A 261 -10.80 -7.85 9.66
C PRO A 261 -11.89 -7.91 10.75
N ASP A 262 -11.51 -8.14 12.00
CA ASP A 262 -12.41 -8.14 13.16
C ASP A 262 -12.77 -6.73 13.67
N SER A 263 -12.29 -5.68 13.00
CA SER A 263 -12.48 -4.30 13.43
C SER A 263 -13.83 -3.70 13.02
N ALA A 264 -14.28 -2.71 13.79
CA ALA A 264 -15.48 -1.94 13.47
C ALA A 264 -15.34 -1.14 12.15
N ILE A 265 -14.12 -0.78 11.75
CA ILE A 265 -13.83 -0.15 10.45
C ILE A 265 -14.03 -1.16 9.30
N TYR A 266 -13.64 -2.43 9.46
CA TYR A 266 -13.92 -3.46 8.47
C TYR A 266 -15.42 -3.76 8.37
N LYS A 267 -16.13 -3.79 9.52
CA LYS A 267 -17.61 -3.83 9.53
C LYS A 267 -18.19 -2.67 8.74
N PHE A 268 -17.79 -1.43 8.99
CA PHE A 268 -18.25 -0.25 8.24
C PHE A 268 -18.11 -0.40 6.72
N LEU A 269 -16.92 -0.84 6.26
CA LEU A 269 -16.62 -1.06 4.84
C LEU A 269 -17.51 -2.14 4.20
N SER A 270 -17.88 -3.18 4.95
CA SER A 270 -18.66 -4.32 4.45
C SER A 270 -20.17 -4.15 4.58
N THR A 271 -20.64 -3.43 5.60
CA THR A 271 -22.08 -3.23 5.89
C THR A 271 -22.60 -1.84 5.50
N SER A 272 -21.76 -0.99 4.90
CA SER A 272 -22.08 0.38 4.47
C SER A 272 -22.45 1.38 5.59
N GLU A 273 -22.64 0.91 6.83
CA GLU A 273 -22.96 1.73 7.98
C GLU A 273 -22.33 1.24 9.30
N LEU A 274 -22.14 2.17 10.24
CA LEU A 274 -21.62 1.92 11.58
C LEU A 274 -22.24 2.88 12.60
N ASN A 275 -22.67 2.36 13.75
CA ASN A 275 -23.01 3.18 14.91
C ASN A 275 -21.76 3.35 15.81
N ILE A 276 -21.28 4.58 15.97
CA ILE A 276 -20.02 4.83 16.70
C ILE A 276 -20.20 4.84 18.22
N SER A 277 -21.42 4.98 18.75
CA SER A 277 -21.65 4.96 20.20
C SER A 277 -21.50 3.56 20.81
N GLU A 278 -21.56 2.52 19.99
CA GLU A 278 -21.25 1.12 20.35
C GLU A 278 -19.74 0.83 20.48
N HIS A 279 -18.87 1.74 20.02
CA HIS A 279 -17.44 1.47 19.87
C HIS A 279 -16.53 2.56 20.46
N ASP A 280 -15.51 2.14 21.20
CA ASP A 280 -14.43 3.04 21.61
C ASP A 280 -13.56 3.40 20.40
N ARG A 281 -13.43 4.70 20.11
CA ARG A 281 -12.56 5.22 19.04
C ARG A 281 -11.10 4.77 19.10
N ARG A 282 -10.62 4.29 20.26
CA ARG A 282 -9.25 3.79 20.46
C ARG A 282 -9.06 2.36 19.95
N HIS A 283 -10.17 1.64 19.76
CA HIS A 283 -10.24 0.21 19.45
C HIS A 283 -10.92 -0.06 18.10
N LEU A 284 -11.49 0.96 17.45
CA LEU A 284 -12.18 0.88 16.13
C LEU A 284 -11.41 0.15 15.02
N SER A 285 -10.07 0.16 15.04
CA SER A 285 -9.22 -0.48 14.04
C SER A 285 -8.70 -1.87 14.41
N GLY A 286 -8.95 -2.38 15.62
CA GLY A 286 -8.53 -3.70 16.11
C GLY A 286 -7.02 -3.96 16.25
N MET A 287 -6.16 -3.12 15.67
CA MET A 287 -4.68 -3.23 15.71
C MET A 287 -4.06 -3.30 17.12
N ASP A 288 -4.79 -2.90 18.15
CA ASP A 288 -4.36 -2.91 19.55
C ASP A 288 -4.51 -4.28 20.23
N ASN A 289 -5.32 -5.19 19.68
CA ASN A 289 -5.51 -6.56 20.18
C ASN A 289 -4.46 -7.57 19.63
N CYS A 290 -3.47 -7.10 18.88
CA CYS A 290 -2.48 -7.99 18.25
C CYS A 290 -1.51 -8.62 19.28
N GLN A 291 -0.96 -9.79 18.91
CA GLN A 291 -0.36 -10.84 19.78
C GLN A 291 0.70 -10.45 20.83
N PHE A 292 1.14 -9.19 20.90
CA PHE A 292 2.10 -8.67 21.87
C PHE A 292 1.47 -7.73 22.92
N GLY A 293 0.14 -7.60 22.92
CA GLY A 293 -0.63 -6.75 23.85
C GLY A 293 -0.68 -7.27 25.30
N LEU A 294 0.37 -7.02 26.08
CA LEU A 294 0.39 -7.25 27.54
C LEU A 294 -0.55 -6.34 28.37
N TYR A 295 -1.42 -5.54 27.73
CA TYR A 295 -2.21 -4.49 28.38
C TYR A 295 -3.65 -4.38 27.85
N ALA A 296 -4.29 -5.50 27.55
CA ALA A 296 -5.75 -5.55 27.37
C ALA A 296 -6.49 -5.55 28.71
N PHE A 297 -6.34 -4.48 29.50
CA PHE A 297 -7.20 -4.26 30.67
C PHE A 297 -8.58 -3.78 30.19
N PRO A 298 -9.69 -4.45 30.55
CA PRO A 298 -11.03 -3.96 30.25
C PRO A 298 -11.23 -2.61 30.94
N SER A 299 -11.28 -1.53 30.15
CA SER A 299 -11.61 -0.20 30.64
C SER A 299 -13.11 -0.14 30.95
N PHE A 300 -13.50 -0.51 32.17
CA PHE A 300 -14.88 -0.39 32.67
C PHE A 300 -15.41 1.06 32.72
N LEU A 301 -14.55 2.06 32.46
CA LEU A 301 -14.97 3.42 32.21
C LEU A 301 -15.70 3.50 30.86
N LYS A 302 -16.96 3.99 30.88
CA LYS A 302 -17.68 4.39 29.66
C LYS A 302 -16.81 5.36 28.87
N PHE A 303 -16.35 4.92 27.70
CA PHE A 303 -15.73 5.83 26.73
C PHE A 303 -16.79 6.85 26.27
N LYS A 304 -16.37 8.09 26.06
CA LYS A 304 -17.24 9.13 25.51
C LYS A 304 -16.50 9.83 24.38
N TRP A 305 -17.13 9.84 23.22
CA TRP A 305 -16.68 10.61 22.08
C TRP A 305 -16.85 12.11 22.35
N THR A 306 -15.85 12.91 22.02
CA THR A 306 -15.97 14.38 21.97
C THR A 306 -16.62 14.81 20.66
N ASN A 307 -17.28 15.98 20.63
CA ASN A 307 -17.91 16.51 19.42
C ASN A 307 -16.95 16.62 18.22
N ASP A 308 -15.65 16.84 18.48
CA ASP A 308 -14.60 16.88 17.46
C ASP A 308 -14.30 15.48 16.89
N GLU A 309 -14.22 14.46 17.75
CA GLU A 309 -14.03 13.07 17.31
C GLU A 309 -15.27 12.55 16.55
N VAL A 310 -16.48 12.89 16.99
CA VAL A 310 -17.74 12.61 16.26
C VAL A 310 -17.73 13.30 14.89
N ARG A 311 -17.32 14.58 14.82
CA ARG A 311 -17.21 15.32 13.56
C ARG A 311 -16.14 14.74 12.64
N ASN A 312 -15.00 14.29 13.15
CA ASN A 312 -13.98 13.59 12.37
C ASN A 312 -14.57 12.32 11.73
N ALA A 313 -15.17 11.46 12.54
CA ALA A 313 -15.70 10.15 12.14
C ALA A 313 -16.93 10.24 11.21
N THR A 314 -17.84 11.18 11.44
CA THR A 314 -19.15 11.24 10.73
C THR A 314 -19.26 12.39 9.73
N GLY A 315 -18.49 13.46 9.88
CA GLY A 315 -18.67 14.74 9.19
C GLY A 315 -19.57 15.74 9.94
N TYR A 316 -20.30 15.29 10.96
CA TYR A 316 -21.31 16.07 11.68
C TYR A 316 -21.04 16.03 13.20
N SER A 317 -21.33 17.10 13.93
CA SER A 317 -21.02 17.17 15.37
C SER A 317 -22.01 16.42 16.29
N LYS A 318 -23.07 15.80 15.75
CA LYS A 318 -24.17 15.17 16.51
C LYS A 318 -24.75 13.89 15.86
N SER A 319 -24.08 13.30 14.87
CA SER A 319 -24.50 12.01 14.31
C SER A 319 -23.76 10.89 15.02
N GLU A 320 -24.47 9.88 15.53
CA GLU A 320 -23.84 8.63 16.00
C GLU A 320 -23.66 7.62 14.88
N GLN A 321 -24.40 7.75 13.77
CA GLN A 321 -24.29 6.86 12.62
C GLN A 321 -23.38 7.45 11.53
N VAL A 322 -22.50 6.61 11.01
CA VAL A 322 -21.67 6.87 9.82
C VAL A 322 -22.16 5.94 8.71
N LYS A 323 -22.31 6.47 7.48
CA LYS A 323 -22.74 5.69 6.31
C LYS A 323 -21.89 5.99 5.07
N HIS A 324 -21.85 5.05 4.14
CA HIS A 324 -21.40 5.24 2.76
C HIS A 324 -22.38 4.57 1.77
N PRO A 325 -22.48 5.03 0.51
CA PRO A 325 -23.43 4.49 -0.47
C PRO A 325 -22.98 3.17 -1.10
N LEU A 326 -21.67 2.89 -1.11
CA LEU A 326 -21.10 1.75 -1.84
C LEU A 326 -21.47 0.40 -1.22
N LYS A 327 -21.83 -0.58 -2.08
CA LYS A 327 -21.94 -2.01 -1.74
C LYS A 327 -20.61 -2.69 -2.09
N LEU A 328 -19.74 -2.88 -1.10
CA LEU A 328 -18.38 -3.39 -1.32
C LEU A 328 -18.22 -4.86 -0.95
N ARG A 329 -17.39 -5.57 -1.72
CA ARG A 329 -16.91 -6.93 -1.43
C ARG A 329 -15.39 -6.90 -1.32
N SER A 330 -14.80 -7.61 -0.37
CA SER A 330 -13.34 -7.82 -0.35
C SER A 330 -12.97 -9.00 -1.24
N SER A 331 -11.97 -8.80 -2.10
CA SER A 331 -11.46 -9.81 -3.04
C SER A 331 -10.88 -11.04 -2.37
N TYR A 332 -10.33 -10.91 -1.16
CA TYR A 332 -9.77 -12.06 -0.44
C TYR A 332 -10.85 -12.79 0.36
N ALA A 333 -11.81 -12.06 0.95
CA ALA A 333 -12.94 -12.65 1.66
C ALA A 333 -13.89 -13.44 0.74
N THR A 334 -14.03 -13.06 -0.54
CA THR A 334 -14.90 -13.78 -1.49
C THR A 334 -14.26 -15.02 -2.11
N ILE A 335 -12.94 -15.19 -2.05
CA ILE A 335 -12.23 -16.35 -2.61
C ILE A 335 -11.80 -17.31 -1.51
N GLN A 336 -12.35 -18.52 -1.52
CA GLN A 336 -12.01 -19.57 -0.56
C GLN A 336 -10.52 -19.92 -0.61
N GLY A 337 -9.80 -19.65 0.49
CA GLY A 337 -8.37 -19.95 0.63
C GLY A 337 -8.08 -21.07 1.63
N ASN A 338 -6.82 -21.19 2.05
CA ASN A 338 -6.39 -22.23 2.99
C ASN A 338 -6.50 -21.78 4.45
N ALA A 339 -6.95 -22.65 5.36
CA ALA A 339 -7.03 -22.35 6.80
C ALA A 339 -5.69 -21.96 7.47
N ARG A 340 -4.54 -22.19 6.81
CA ARG A 340 -3.21 -21.75 7.27
C ARG A 340 -2.81 -20.35 6.79
N THR A 341 -3.56 -19.77 5.83
CA THR A 341 -3.37 -18.43 5.26
C THR A 341 -4.59 -17.53 5.43
N ARG A 342 -5.76 -18.07 5.78
CA ARG A 342 -7.05 -17.38 5.93
C ARG A 342 -7.58 -17.43 7.36
N GLY A 343 -8.17 -16.32 7.81
CA GLY A 343 -8.93 -16.23 9.05
C GLY A 343 -10.42 -16.54 8.87
N PRO A 344 -11.23 -16.46 9.94
CA PRO A 344 -12.64 -16.83 9.92
C PRO A 344 -13.52 -16.04 8.95
N GLN A 345 -13.13 -14.81 8.59
CA GLN A 345 -13.85 -13.96 7.65
C GLN A 345 -13.39 -14.12 6.17
N GLY A 346 -12.57 -15.13 5.87
CA GLY A 346 -11.97 -15.30 4.54
C GLY A 346 -10.84 -14.31 4.22
N GLU A 347 -10.51 -13.37 5.11
CA GLU A 347 -9.35 -12.50 4.94
C GLU A 347 -8.03 -13.23 5.21
N PRO A 348 -6.87 -12.76 4.71
CA PRO A 348 -5.57 -13.27 5.11
C PRO A 348 -5.37 -13.25 6.63
N LEU A 349 -4.58 -14.18 7.16
CA LEU A 349 -4.15 -14.14 8.57
C LEU A 349 -3.12 -13.03 8.84
N ALA A 350 -2.35 -12.66 7.82
CA ALA A 350 -1.50 -11.47 7.85
C ALA A 350 -1.20 -10.94 6.44
N THR A 351 -1.12 -9.62 6.35
CA THR A 351 -0.58 -8.87 5.21
C THR A 351 0.65 -8.06 5.63
N SER A 352 0.80 -7.69 6.91
CA SER A 352 1.96 -7.00 7.47
C SER A 352 2.58 -7.76 8.66
N TYR A 353 3.92 -7.72 8.78
CA TYR A 353 4.64 -8.33 9.89
C TYR A 353 5.93 -7.58 10.28
N HIS A 354 5.89 -6.90 11.42
CA HIS A 354 7.06 -6.32 12.09
C HIS A 354 7.06 -6.68 13.59
N SER A 355 8.06 -6.25 14.38
CA SER A 355 8.27 -6.72 15.76
C SER A 355 7.17 -6.37 16.78
N LYS A 356 6.11 -5.65 16.38
CA LYS A 356 4.98 -5.24 17.24
C LYS A 356 3.60 -5.58 16.66
N PHE A 357 3.52 -6.05 15.42
CA PHE A 357 2.28 -6.33 14.73
C PHE A 357 2.47 -7.50 13.75
N LEU A 358 1.52 -8.42 13.74
CA LEU A 358 1.38 -9.49 12.76
C LEU A 358 -0.12 -9.65 12.51
N GLY A 359 -0.58 -9.25 11.33
CA GLY A 359 -2.00 -9.20 11.04
C GLY A 359 -2.29 -8.59 9.66
N THR A 360 -3.57 -8.45 9.34
CA THR A 360 -4.07 -7.96 8.06
C THR A 360 -4.52 -6.52 8.20
N VAL A 361 -4.04 -5.65 7.30
CA VAL A 361 -4.36 -4.21 7.22
C VAL A 361 -4.52 -3.70 5.79
N ASP A 362 -3.98 -4.43 4.82
CA ASP A 362 -4.10 -4.16 3.39
C ASP A 362 -5.33 -4.88 2.84
N TYR A 363 -6.07 -4.24 1.92
CA TYR A 363 -7.27 -4.84 1.31
C TYR A 363 -7.42 -4.46 -0.16
N ILE A 364 -8.22 -5.24 -0.89
CA ILE A 364 -8.75 -4.88 -2.21
C ILE A 364 -10.26 -5.06 -2.16
N TRP A 365 -10.99 -3.95 -2.25
CA TRP A 365 -12.45 -3.88 -2.25
C TRP A 365 -12.98 -3.59 -3.65
N TYR A 366 -14.12 -4.15 -4.02
CA TYR A 366 -14.76 -3.93 -5.32
C TYR A 366 -16.28 -3.85 -5.22
N SER A 367 -16.91 -3.10 -6.14
CA SER A 367 -18.37 -2.93 -6.22
C SER A 367 -19.06 -4.03 -7.05
N THR A 368 -20.33 -3.82 -7.38
CA THR A 368 -21.03 -4.46 -8.51
C THR A 368 -20.43 -4.01 -9.86
N GLY A 369 -20.72 -4.76 -10.93
CA GLY A 369 -20.13 -4.58 -12.27
C GLY A 369 -18.72 -5.15 -12.45
N LEU A 370 -18.13 -5.71 -11.37
CA LEU A 370 -16.88 -6.46 -11.38
C LEU A 370 -17.03 -7.78 -10.63
N GLU A 371 -16.27 -8.79 -11.06
CA GLU A 371 -16.11 -10.07 -10.38
C GLU A 371 -14.63 -10.36 -10.15
N CYS A 372 -14.25 -10.72 -8.91
CA CYS A 372 -12.92 -11.22 -8.62
C CYS A 372 -12.84 -12.70 -8.99
N ARG A 373 -11.94 -13.06 -9.91
CA ARG A 373 -11.78 -14.43 -10.42
C ARG A 373 -10.74 -15.23 -9.67
N LYS A 374 -9.64 -14.60 -9.25
CA LYS A 374 -8.60 -15.24 -8.45
C LYS A 374 -7.78 -14.25 -7.64
N VAL A 375 -7.23 -14.71 -6.52
CA VAL A 375 -6.28 -13.97 -5.69
C VAL A 375 -4.98 -14.73 -5.49
N LEU A 376 -3.86 -14.01 -5.40
CA LEU A 376 -2.57 -14.59 -5.05
C LEU A 376 -2.44 -14.64 -3.53
N ASP A 377 -2.45 -15.86 -2.98
CA ASP A 377 -2.45 -16.10 -1.55
C ASP A 377 -1.25 -15.47 -0.83
N THR A 378 -1.44 -15.10 0.44
CA THR A 378 -0.36 -14.71 1.34
C THR A 378 0.42 -15.94 1.81
N LEU A 379 1.35 -15.74 2.75
CA LEU A 379 2.18 -16.82 3.28
C LEU A 379 1.52 -17.48 4.50
N PRO A 380 1.65 -18.81 4.67
CA PRO A 380 1.14 -19.47 5.87
C PRO A 380 1.66 -18.83 7.14
N ILE A 381 0.80 -18.66 8.15
CA ILE A 381 1.13 -17.89 9.36
C ILE A 381 2.37 -18.45 10.10
N ASP A 382 2.56 -19.77 10.08
CA ASP A 382 3.75 -20.44 10.63
C ASP A 382 5.03 -20.11 9.84
N THR A 383 4.92 -19.89 8.54
CA THR A 383 6.03 -19.51 7.66
C THR A 383 6.43 -18.07 7.92
N LEU A 384 5.46 -17.16 8.09
CA LEU A 384 5.71 -15.78 8.49
C LEU A 384 6.40 -15.74 9.85
N ARG A 385 5.83 -16.35 10.90
CA ARG A 385 6.43 -16.38 12.25
C ARG A 385 7.88 -16.89 12.26
N LYS A 386 8.24 -17.82 11.37
CA LYS A 386 9.62 -18.33 11.24
C LYS A 386 10.62 -17.33 10.66
N THR A 387 10.19 -16.25 10.00
CA THR A 387 11.11 -15.17 9.59
C THR A 387 11.52 -14.27 10.75
N GLY A 388 10.75 -14.26 11.86
CA GLY A 388 10.91 -13.36 13.01
C GLY A 388 10.48 -11.91 12.75
N GLY A 389 10.20 -11.56 11.51
CA GLY A 389 9.77 -10.25 11.04
C GLY A 389 10.01 -10.11 9.54
N LEU A 390 9.50 -9.03 8.95
CA LEU A 390 9.80 -8.59 7.59
C LEU A 390 10.41 -7.16 7.67
N PRO A 391 11.16 -6.69 6.65
CA PRO A 391 11.59 -7.37 5.42
C PRO A 391 12.64 -8.48 5.66
N THR A 392 12.95 -9.24 4.61
CA THR A 392 13.93 -10.35 4.64
C THR A 392 14.90 -10.28 3.45
N LYS A 393 15.80 -11.27 3.32
CA LYS A 393 16.66 -11.40 2.12
C LYS A 393 15.88 -11.74 0.84
N GLU A 394 14.62 -12.15 0.95
CA GLU A 394 13.78 -12.52 -0.20
C GLU A 394 12.60 -11.55 -0.42
N MET A 395 12.12 -10.85 0.63
CA MET A 395 11.00 -9.88 0.59
C MET A 395 11.46 -8.48 0.99
N GLY A 396 11.14 -7.46 0.19
CA GLY A 396 11.67 -6.09 0.35
C GLY A 396 10.82 -5.12 1.18
N SER A 397 9.58 -5.48 1.52
CA SER A 397 8.69 -4.71 2.42
C SER A 397 8.44 -5.50 3.71
N ASP A 398 7.90 -4.83 4.74
CA ASP A 398 7.27 -5.49 5.87
C ASP A 398 5.81 -5.90 5.64
N HIS A 399 5.23 -5.48 4.50
CA HIS A 399 3.95 -5.97 3.99
C HIS A 399 4.13 -7.02 2.87
N LEU A 400 3.06 -7.73 2.53
CA LEU A 400 2.93 -8.65 1.41
C LEU A 400 2.01 -8.04 0.35
N ALA A 401 2.47 -7.98 -0.90
CA ALA A 401 1.67 -7.46 -2.02
C ALA A 401 0.37 -8.26 -2.21
N LEU A 402 -0.81 -7.66 -2.09
CA LEU A 402 -2.07 -8.31 -2.45
C LEU A 402 -2.27 -8.26 -3.95
N VAL A 403 -2.63 -9.37 -4.59
CA VAL A 403 -2.85 -9.44 -6.04
C VAL A 403 -4.18 -10.11 -6.32
N ALA A 404 -5.02 -9.47 -7.13
CA ALA A 404 -6.33 -9.97 -7.50
C ALA A 404 -6.57 -9.80 -9.01
N GLU A 405 -7.24 -10.78 -9.63
CA GLU A 405 -7.71 -10.73 -11.00
C GLU A 405 -9.20 -10.44 -11.05
N PHE A 406 -9.58 -9.54 -11.95
CA PHE A 406 -10.97 -9.11 -12.15
C PHE A 406 -11.38 -9.26 -13.61
N VAL A 407 -12.69 -9.46 -13.80
CA VAL A 407 -13.40 -9.29 -15.06
C VAL A 407 -14.55 -8.31 -14.85
N PHE A 408 -14.94 -7.60 -15.89
CA PHE A 408 -16.22 -6.90 -15.92
C PHE A 408 -17.37 -7.91 -15.97
N THR A 409 -18.48 -7.58 -15.35
CA THR A 409 -19.72 -8.35 -15.42
C THR A 409 -20.77 -7.55 -16.17
N GLU A 410 -21.49 -8.19 -17.08
CA GLU A 410 -22.65 -7.58 -17.74
C GLU A 410 -23.65 -7.02 -16.69
N PRO A 411 -24.32 -5.89 -16.97
CA PRO A 411 -25.38 -5.39 -16.11
C PRO A 411 -26.50 -6.43 -16.01
N SER A 412 -26.82 -6.91 -14.80
CA SER A 412 -27.98 -7.75 -14.60
C SER A 412 -29.26 -6.89 -14.71
N GLU A 413 -30.23 -7.34 -15.51
CA GLU A 413 -31.51 -6.64 -15.77
C GLU A 413 -32.33 -6.28 -14.50
N LEU A 414 -31.95 -6.84 -13.34
CA LEU A 414 -32.56 -6.62 -12.03
C LEU A 414 -32.12 -5.31 -11.32
N ASP A 415 -31.09 -4.61 -11.81
CA ASP A 415 -30.60 -3.36 -11.19
C ASP A 415 -31.23 -2.08 -11.78
N HIS A 416 -32.19 -2.19 -12.70
CA HIS A 416 -33.00 -1.04 -13.11
C HIS A 416 -34.02 -0.69 -12.01
N PRO A 417 -33.95 0.51 -11.39
CA PRO A 417 -35.06 0.99 -10.58
C PRO A 417 -36.25 1.20 -11.52
N HIS A 418 -37.36 0.51 -11.26
CA HIS A 418 -38.61 0.81 -11.94
C HIS A 418 -38.94 2.29 -11.75
N SER A 419 -38.91 3.06 -12.85
CA SER A 419 -39.49 4.40 -12.89
C SER A 419 -40.99 4.26 -12.74
N THR A 420 -41.50 4.39 -11.52
CA THR A 420 -42.91 4.64 -11.27
C THR A 420 -43.22 6.06 -11.75
N ASP A 421 -43.67 6.14 -13.00
CA ASP A 421 -44.17 7.35 -13.63
C ASP A 421 -45.58 7.67 -13.11
N ASP A 422 -45.64 8.03 -11.82
CA ASP A 422 -46.85 8.47 -11.10
C ASP A 422 -46.78 10.01 -10.90
N SER A 423 -46.78 10.75 -12.00
CA SER A 423 -46.98 12.22 -11.96
C SER A 423 -47.65 12.76 -13.22
N ALA A 424 -48.84 12.24 -13.54
CA ALA A 424 -49.63 12.71 -14.69
C ALA A 424 -51.16 12.67 -14.46
N GLU A 425 -51.67 13.03 -13.28
CA GLU A 425 -53.12 13.25 -13.10
C GLU A 425 -53.50 14.15 -11.89
N GLU A 426 -52.96 15.38 -11.80
CA GLU A 426 -53.49 16.39 -10.85
C GLU A 426 -53.42 17.86 -11.35
N GLU A 427 -53.84 18.12 -12.59
CA GLU A 427 -54.16 19.47 -13.09
C GLU A 427 -55.52 19.53 -13.81
N THR A 428 -56.64 19.39 -13.10
CA THR A 428 -57.89 20.08 -13.44
C THR A 428 -58.75 20.27 -12.18
N ILE A 429 -59.51 21.37 -12.12
CA ILE A 429 -60.46 21.81 -11.06
C ILE A 429 -59.88 22.82 -10.04
N ILE A 430 -59.57 24.03 -10.51
CA ILE A 430 -60.00 25.30 -9.89
C ILE A 430 -60.31 26.32 -11.00
N SER A 431 -61.55 26.34 -11.51
CA SER A 431 -62.14 27.51 -12.19
C SER A 431 -63.62 27.27 -12.53
N LYS A 432 -64.50 27.33 -11.53
CA LYS A 432 -65.93 27.64 -11.74
C LYS A 432 -66.64 28.04 -10.43
N SER A 433 -66.77 29.35 -10.28
CA SER A 433 -67.93 30.06 -9.72
C SER A 433 -68.17 30.03 -8.20
N VAL A 434 -68.35 31.27 -7.68
CA VAL A 434 -68.88 31.70 -6.38
C VAL A 434 -67.89 31.69 -5.21
#